data_AF-A0A357L464-F1
#
_entry.id   AF-A0A357L464-F1
#
_cell.length_a   1.000
_cell.length_b   1.000
_cell.length_c   1.000
_cell.angle_alpha   90.00
_cell.angle_beta   90.00
_cell.angle_gamma   90.00
#
_symmetry.space_group_name_H-M   'P 1'
#
loop_
_entity.id
_entity.type
_entity.pdbx_description
1 polymer ?
#
loop_
_entity_poly.entity_id
_entity_poly.type
_entity_poly.pdbx_seq_one_letter_code
_entity_poly.pdbx_strand_id
1 'polypeptide(L)' 'AEASRVTPDWHGWLHHTFEEPPTAAPLKRRAFEQDHVPNMTGTPLAYRPPGSLARSASGVPAGYEAWSPDAPEKV' A
#
# COMPACT_ATOMS: atom_id res chain seq x y z
N ALA A 1 18.90 -5.06 11.90
CA ALA A 1 18.70 -5.07 10.44
C ALA A 1 17.22 -5.36 10.18
N GLU A 2 16.62 -4.81 9.11
CA GLU A 2 15.20 -4.99 8.78
C GLU A 2 15.10 -5.70 7.42
N ALA A 3 14.28 -6.77 7.35
CA ALA A 3 14.31 -7.73 6.25
C ALA A 3 13.61 -7.22 4.97
N SER A 4 12.56 -6.41 5.11
CA SER A 4 11.79 -5.89 3.97
C SER A 4 12.50 -4.77 3.21
N ARG A 5 13.73 -4.40 3.58
CA ARG A 5 14.59 -3.50 2.77
C ARG A 5 15.13 -4.15 1.50
N VAL A 6 15.13 -5.49 1.43
CA VAL A 6 15.58 -6.23 0.26
C VAL A 6 14.53 -6.13 -0.83
N THR A 7 14.93 -5.69 -2.03
CA THR A 7 14.03 -5.58 -3.19
C THR A 7 13.59 -6.96 -3.69
N PRO A 8 12.47 -7.05 -4.44
CA PRO A 8 11.87 -8.35 -4.83
C PRO A 8 12.79 -9.27 -5.63
N ASP A 9 13.63 -8.71 -6.51
CA ASP A 9 14.62 -9.41 -7.31
C ASP A 9 15.70 -10.06 -6.44
N TRP A 10 16.31 -9.29 -5.53
CA TRP A 10 17.29 -9.79 -4.57
C TRP A 10 16.69 -10.77 -3.58
N HIS A 11 15.44 -10.55 -3.16
CA HIS A 11 14.72 -11.47 -2.29
C HIS A 11 14.56 -12.84 -2.95
N GLY A 12 14.18 -12.90 -4.23
CA GLY A 12 14.07 -14.17 -4.95
C GLY A 12 15.38 -14.95 -5.02
N TRP A 13 16.49 -14.28 -5.28
CA TRP A 13 17.82 -14.91 -5.31
C TRP A 13 18.28 -15.37 -3.92
N LEU A 14 18.17 -14.51 -2.89
CA LEU A 14 18.53 -14.86 -1.51
C LEU A 14 17.72 -16.03 -0.94
N HIS A 15 16.49 -16.21 -1.42
CA HIS A 15 15.61 -17.30 -1.03
C HIS A 15 15.64 -18.48 -2.02
N HIS A 16 16.68 -18.59 -2.87
CA HIS A 16 16.90 -19.71 -3.79
C HIS A 16 15.73 -19.98 -4.75
N THR A 17 14.91 -18.96 -5.06
CA THR A 17 13.86 -19.04 -6.07
C THR A 17 14.43 -18.84 -7.47
N PHE A 18 15.53 -18.09 -7.60
CA PHE A 18 16.28 -17.88 -8.84
C PHE A 18 17.73 -18.32 -8.67
N GLU A 19 18.28 -18.94 -9.71
CA GLU A 19 19.68 -19.40 -9.73
C GLU A 19 20.66 -18.24 -9.95
N GLU A 20 20.32 -17.34 -10.87
CA GLU A 20 21.16 -16.19 -11.22
C GLU A 20 20.82 -14.95 -10.37
N PRO A 21 21.82 -14.14 -9.99
CA PRO A 21 21.57 -12.90 -9.26
C PRO A 21 20.97 -11.82 -10.17
N PRO A 22 20.26 -10.81 -9.62
CA PRO A 22 19.69 -9.72 -10.40
C PRO A 22 20.70 -8.90 -11.21
N THR A 23 21.99 -8.95 -10.83
CA THR A 23 23.09 -8.32 -11.58
C THR A 23 23.42 -9.02 -12.90
N ALA A 24 23.16 -10.32 -13.00
CA ALA A 24 23.37 -11.12 -14.22
C ALA A 24 22.09 -11.21 -15.06
N ALA A 25 20.95 -11.45 -14.40
CA ALA A 25 19.65 -11.58 -15.04
C ALA A 25 18.58 -10.75 -14.31
N PRO A 26 18.45 -9.44 -14.61
CA PRO A 26 17.47 -8.59 -13.97
C PRO A 26 16.03 -8.95 -14.37
N LEU A 27 15.11 -8.86 -13.41
CA LEU A 27 13.68 -9.05 -13.68
C LEU A 27 13.15 -7.94 -14.60
N LYS A 28 12.33 -8.31 -15.58
CA LYS A 28 11.71 -7.37 -16.52
C LYS A 28 10.58 -6.60 -15.84
N ARG A 29 10.81 -5.33 -15.54
CA ARG A 29 9.81 -4.42 -14.99
C ARG A 29 8.64 -4.19 -15.95
N ARG A 30 7.42 -4.26 -15.43
CA ARG A 30 6.18 -3.91 -16.15
C ARG A 30 5.78 -2.47 -15.87
N ALA A 31 4.99 -1.89 -16.79
CA ALA A 31 4.59 -0.49 -16.72
C ALA A 31 3.73 -0.13 -15.49
N PHE A 32 3.05 -1.11 -14.89
CA PHE A 32 2.22 -0.92 -13.70
C PHE A 32 3.00 -1.09 -12.38
N GLU A 33 4.27 -1.52 -12.43
CA GLU A 33 5.06 -1.77 -11.23
C GLU A 33 5.51 -0.46 -10.57
N GLN A 34 5.28 -0.39 -9.26
CA GLN A 34 5.75 0.69 -8.41
C GLN A 34 7.14 0.41 -7.87
N ASP A 35 7.83 1.45 -7.42
CA ASP A 35 9.12 1.30 -6.75
C ASP A 35 8.96 0.55 -5.42
N HIS A 36 9.97 -0.22 -5.07
CA HIS A 36 9.98 -0.98 -3.82
C HIS A 36 10.00 -0.03 -2.62
N VAL A 37 9.02 -0.20 -1.73
CA VAL A 37 8.93 0.50 -0.45
C VAL A 37 9.02 -0.54 0.67
N PRO A 38 9.96 -0.39 1.62
CA PRO A 38 10.06 -1.33 2.75
C PRO A 38 8.85 -1.22 3.68
N ASN A 39 8.73 -2.15 4.62
CA ASN A 39 7.65 -2.17 5.59
C ASN A 39 7.68 -0.92 6.48
N MET A 40 6.64 -0.09 6.36
CA MET A 40 6.48 1.14 7.12
C MET A 40 5.69 0.96 8.44
N THR A 41 5.38 -0.27 8.84
CA THR A 41 4.66 -0.55 10.09
C THR A 41 5.35 0.08 11.30
N GLY A 42 4.57 0.69 12.19
CA GLY A 42 5.08 1.37 13.38
C GLY A 42 5.73 2.75 13.11
N THR A 43 5.77 3.20 11.85
CA THR A 43 6.26 4.54 11.49
C THR A 43 5.11 5.51 11.20
N PRO A 44 5.37 6.83 11.12
CA PRO A 44 4.39 7.81 10.66
C PRO A 44 3.87 7.57 9.23
N LEU A 45 4.62 6.84 8.40
CA LEU A 45 4.29 6.55 7.00
C LEU A 45 3.51 5.23 6.82
N ALA A 46 3.11 4.58 7.91
CA ALA A 46 2.34 3.34 7.84
C ALA A 46 1.01 3.54 7.10
N TYR A 47 0.65 2.59 6.24
CA TYR A 47 -0.65 2.58 5.57
C TYR A 47 -1.80 2.58 6.59
N ARG A 48 -2.77 3.47 6.39
CA ARG A 48 -4.01 3.55 7.19
C ARG A 48 -5.21 3.31 6.27
N PRO A 49 -6.05 2.29 6.53
CA PRO A 49 -7.21 2.01 5.69
C PRO A 49 -8.25 3.15 5.78
N PRO A 50 -9.14 3.28 4.78
CA PRO A 50 -10.27 4.20 4.86
C PRO A 50 -11.11 3.96 6.13
N GLY A 51 -11.55 5.04 6.79
CA GLY A 51 -12.28 4.95 8.06
C GLY A 51 -11.42 4.69 9.30
N SER A 52 -10.10 4.47 9.16
CA SER A 52 -9.20 4.44 10.32
C SER A 52 -9.18 5.80 11.01
N LEU A 53 -9.33 5.83 12.35
CA LEU A 53 -9.24 7.05 13.16
C LEU A 53 -7.89 7.79 13.01
N ALA A 54 -6.84 7.06 12.64
CA ALA A 54 -5.50 7.62 12.45
C ALA A 54 -5.25 8.11 11.03
N ARG A 55 -6.22 8.00 10.12
CA ARG A 55 -6.14 8.55 8.77
C ARG A 55 -6.77 9.95 8.79
N SER A 56 -6.05 10.95 8.27
CA SER A 56 -6.57 12.32 8.16
C SER A 56 -7.63 12.52 7.07
N ALA A 57 -7.86 11.50 6.24
CA ALA A 57 -8.79 11.56 5.11
C ALA A 57 -10.22 11.21 5.53
N SER A 58 -11.17 11.69 4.73
CA SER A 58 -12.60 11.43 4.89
C SER A 58 -12.88 9.94 5.14
N GLY A 59 -13.78 9.67 6.09
CA GLY A 59 -14.21 8.33 6.45
C GLY A 59 -14.87 7.59 5.29
N VAL A 60 -15.21 6.33 5.51
CA VAL A 60 -16.00 5.56 4.54
C VAL A 60 -17.39 6.21 4.44
N PRO A 61 -17.89 6.50 3.23
CA PRO A 61 -19.23 7.07 3.07
C PRO A 61 -20.28 6.16 3.70
N ALA A 62 -21.26 6.77 4.38
CA ALA A 62 -22.36 6.03 4.95
C ALA A 62 -23.17 5.36 3.83
N GLY A 63 -23.55 4.09 4.03
CA GLY A 63 -24.42 3.36 3.11
C GLY A 63 -25.89 3.81 3.14
N TYR A 64 -26.19 4.86 3.91
CA TYR A 64 -27.50 5.47 4.04
C TYR A 64 -27.35 6.96 4.27
N GLU A 65 -28.38 7.71 3.93
CA GLU A 65 -28.50 9.12 4.30
C GLU A 65 -29.43 9.25 5.50
N ALA A 66 -28.97 9.90 6.56
CA ALA A 66 -29.79 10.17 7.72
C ALA A 66 -30.83 11.26 7.41
N TRP A 67 -32.05 11.08 7.90
CA TRP A 67 -33.06 12.15 7.84
C TRP A 67 -32.62 13.35 8.69
N SER A 68 -32.76 14.56 8.13
CA SER A 68 -32.49 15.83 8.82
C SER A 68 -33.70 16.75 8.63
N PRO A 69 -34.24 17.36 9.72
CA PRO A 69 -35.44 18.19 9.67
C PRO A 69 -35.25 19.48 8.84
N ASP A 70 -34.03 19.98 8.77
CA ASP A 70 -33.68 21.22 8.06
C ASP A 70 -33.05 20.95 6.68
N ALA A 71 -33.09 19.71 6.19
CA ALA A 71 -32.51 19.40 4.89
C ALA A 71 -33.29 20.11 3.76
N PRO A 72 -32.61 20.75 2.79
CA PRO A 72 -33.28 21.31 1.62
C PRO A 72 -33.99 20.20 0.84
N GLU A 73 -35.19 20.51 0.34
CA GLU A 73 -35.96 19.59 -0.50
C GLU A 73 -35.13 19.20 -1.72
N LYS A 74 -35.01 17.89 -1.98
CA LYS A 74 -34.19 17.39 -3.09
C LYS A 74 -34.87 17.75 -4.41
N VAL A 75 -34.23 18.59 -5.22
CA VAL A 75 -34.62 18.93 -6.61
C VAL A 75 -34.33 17.76 -7.54
#